data_AF-A0A2V8RPA2-F1
#
_entry.id   AF-A0A2V8RPA2-F1
#
_cell.length_a   1.000
_cell.length_b   1.000
_cell.length_c   1.000
_cell.angle_alpha   90.00
_cell.angle_beta   90.00
_cell.angle_gamma   90.00
#
_symmetry.space_group_name_H-M   'P 1'
#
loop_
_entity.id
_entity.type
_entity.pdbx_description
1 polymer ?
#
loop_
_entity_poly.entity_id
_entity_poly.type
_entity_poly.pdbx_seq_one_letter_code
_entity_poly.pdbx_strand_id
1 'polypeptide(L)'
;DGITTNLFTSTGDLALLNGLNQVRTLPTIGLPPVANPAIVIPPQPDYVFGGIGRSMSNMFRSDAPNYSVGVTISFPIRNRTAKANLAGAEIQQNQLETQTRSQEQTVIVEVRNAVQAVETTRQVVLTSRRARENAEIQLEGERKLYEAGRSTTFLLIERENALTRARNIEIRAETNYNKAVADLQRVTSTTLQAHNIVVASPANDK
;
A
#
# COMPACT_ATOMS: atom_id res chain seq x y z
N ASP A 1 8.34 64.22 27.91
CA ASP A 1 7.80 65.11 26.86
C ASP A 1 8.40 64.75 25.52
N GLY A 2 7.56 64.46 24.53
CA GLY A 2 8.01 64.00 23.21
C GLY A 2 8.86 65.04 22.49
N ILE A 3 9.82 64.59 21.69
CA ILE A 3 10.63 65.48 20.85
C ILE A 3 9.80 65.87 19.63
N THR A 4 9.55 67.17 19.46
CA THR A 4 8.94 67.72 18.25
C THR A 4 10.03 68.14 17.28
N THR A 5 10.10 67.51 16.11
CA THR A 5 11.00 67.92 15.02
C THR A 5 10.21 68.09 13.72
N ASN A 6 10.69 68.95 12.81
CA ASN A 6 10.06 69.14 11.50
C ASN A 6 10.44 68.00 10.53
N LEU A 7 9.61 67.76 9.49
CA LEU A 7 9.86 66.75 8.45
C LEU A 7 11.17 67.00 7.69
N PHE A 8 11.38 68.25 7.25
CA PHE A 8 12.63 68.66 6.62
C PHE A 8 13.52 69.34 7.67
N THR A 9 14.66 68.74 7.97
CA THR A 9 15.63 69.24 8.96
C THR A 9 16.98 69.61 8.35
N SER A 10 17.23 69.23 7.09
CA SER A 10 18.47 69.56 6.39
C SER A 10 18.43 71.00 5.86
N THR A 11 19.56 71.71 5.91
CA THR A 11 19.67 73.09 5.45
C THR A 11 19.34 73.25 3.97
N GLY A 12 19.66 72.24 3.16
CA GLY A 12 19.36 72.24 1.71
C GLY A 12 17.87 72.12 1.41
N ASP A 13 17.16 71.23 2.10
CA ASP A 13 15.73 71.00 1.87
C ASP A 13 14.87 72.18 2.35
N LEU A 14 15.28 72.83 3.45
CA LEU A 14 14.63 74.04 3.96
C LEU A 14 14.77 75.21 2.99
N ALA A 15 15.90 75.33 2.29
CA ALA A 15 16.10 76.38 1.28
C ALA A 15 15.20 76.17 0.05
N LEU A 16 15.06 74.92 -0.41
CA LEU A 16 14.17 74.56 -1.51
C LEU A 16 12.70 74.80 -1.16
N LEU A 17 12.26 74.44 0.04
CA LEU A 17 10.89 74.67 0.49
C LEU A 17 10.55 76.17 0.55
N ASN A 18 11.49 76.99 1.05
CA ASN A 18 11.31 78.44 1.07
C ASN A 18 11.28 79.04 -0.34
N GLY A 19 12.13 78.57 -1.26
CA GLY A 19 12.10 78.99 -2.66
C GLY A 19 10.77 78.63 -3.35
N LEU A 20 10.25 77.43 -3.11
CA LEU A 20 8.96 77.00 -3.63
C LEU A 20 7.80 77.84 -3.07
N ASN A 21 7.83 78.17 -1.77
CA ASN A 21 6.82 79.03 -1.17
C ASN A 21 6.87 80.45 -1.72
N GLN A 22 8.05 81.01 -1.96
CA GLN A 22 8.20 82.34 -2.58
C GLN A 22 7.55 82.39 -3.97
N VAL A 23 7.73 81.34 -4.79
CA VAL A 23 7.11 81.26 -6.13
C VAL A 23 5.59 81.09 -6.04
N ARG A 24 5.09 80.29 -5.09
CA ARG A 24 3.65 80.03 -4.93
C ARG A 24 2.87 81.26 -4.46
N THR A 25 3.50 82.12 -3.67
CA THR A 25 2.90 83.36 -3.15
C THR A 25 2.96 84.54 -4.11
N LEU A 26 3.52 84.37 -5.32
CA LEU A 26 3.54 85.43 -6.32
C LEU A 26 2.11 85.80 -6.76
N PRO A 27 1.82 87.10 -7.02
CA PRO A 27 0.46 87.59 -7.30
C PRO A 27 -0.22 86.95 -8.52
N THR A 28 0.56 86.36 -9.43
CA THR A 28 0.07 85.72 -10.66
C THR A 28 -0.49 84.30 -10.43
N ILE A 29 -0.08 83.62 -9.35
CA ILE A 29 -0.46 82.23 -9.06
C ILE A 29 -1.36 82.13 -7.81
N GLY A 30 -1.15 82.97 -6.79
CA GLY A 30 -2.10 83.16 -5.69
C GLY A 30 -2.41 81.91 -4.83
N LEU A 31 -1.45 80.99 -4.68
CA LEU A 31 -1.61 79.79 -3.85
C LEU A 31 -1.09 80.02 -2.41
N PRO A 32 -1.73 79.43 -1.39
CA PRO A 32 -1.22 79.53 -0.02
C PRO A 32 0.12 78.79 0.15
N PRO A 33 1.01 79.28 1.04
CA PRO A 33 2.29 78.63 1.30
C PRO A 33 2.09 77.28 1.98
N VAL A 34 2.95 76.32 1.65
CA VAL A 34 2.97 75.00 2.30
C VAL A 34 3.86 75.05 3.52
N ALA A 35 3.29 74.76 4.68
CA ALA A 35 4.02 74.64 5.94
C ALA A 35 4.78 73.30 5.99
N ASN A 36 5.99 73.33 6.58
CA ASN A 36 6.72 72.12 6.96
C ASN A 36 6.02 71.49 8.17
N PRO A 37 5.38 70.32 8.04
CA PRO A 37 4.62 69.74 9.15
C PRO A 37 5.57 69.30 10.27
N ALA A 38 5.21 69.63 11.51
CA ALA A 38 5.89 69.08 12.69
C ALA A 38 5.49 67.62 12.88
N ILE A 39 6.49 66.73 13.00
CA ILE A 39 6.25 65.35 13.40
C ILE A 39 6.39 65.28 14.91
N VAL A 40 5.31 64.86 15.55
CA VAL A 40 5.33 64.48 16.96
C VAL A 40 5.65 62.99 17.01
N ILE A 41 6.85 62.66 17.48
CA ILE A 41 7.19 61.26 17.79
C ILE A 41 6.53 60.96 19.16
N PRO A 42 5.55 60.05 19.22
CA PRO A 42 4.87 59.73 20.47
C PRO A 42 5.87 59.20 21.50
N PRO A 43 5.65 59.42 22.81
CA PRO A 43 6.54 58.95 23.86
C PRO A 43 6.64 57.42 23.78
N GLN A 44 7.79 56.96 23.30
CA GLN A 44 8.14 55.54 23.31
C GLN A 44 9.05 55.30 24.52
N PRO A 45 9.01 54.12 25.12
CA PRO A 45 9.82 53.84 26.30
C PRO A 45 11.33 54.04 26.01
N ASP A 46 12.05 54.64 26.96
CA ASP A 46 13.46 55.04 26.84
C ASP A 46 14.43 53.89 26.50
N TYR A 47 13.98 52.63 26.52
CA TYR A 47 14.80 51.46 26.18
C TYR A 47 15.00 51.23 24.68
N VAL A 48 14.26 51.93 23.80
CA VAL A 48 14.35 51.76 22.33
C VAL A 48 15.44 52.64 21.71
N PHE A 49 15.86 53.71 22.39
CA PHE A 49 16.92 54.61 21.92
C PHE A 49 18.19 54.47 22.76
N GLY A 50 19.22 53.90 22.16
CA GLY A 50 20.57 53.80 22.72
C GLY A 50 21.50 53.07 21.77
N GLY A 51 22.76 53.50 21.66
CA GLY A 51 23.74 52.82 20.81
C GLY A 51 23.97 51.36 21.19
N ILE A 52 24.75 50.63 20.37
CA ILE A 52 24.97 49.16 20.45
C ILE A 52 25.23 48.65 21.87
N GLY A 53 25.97 49.40 22.71
CA GLY A 53 26.25 49.02 24.10
C GLY A 53 25.01 48.98 25.01
N ARG A 54 24.00 49.83 24.79
CA ARG A 54 22.75 49.83 25.56
C ARG A 54 21.80 48.74 25.08
N SER A 55 21.72 48.50 23.77
CA SER A 55 20.94 47.37 23.21
C SER A 55 21.47 46.01 23.67
N MET A 56 22.79 45.82 23.73
CA MET A 56 23.37 44.61 24.33
C MET A 56 23.04 44.50 25.83
N SER A 57 23.12 45.61 26.59
CA SER A 57 22.76 45.58 28.01
C SER A 57 21.27 45.26 28.25
N ASN A 58 20.38 45.66 27.33
CA ASN A 58 18.94 45.38 27.42
C ASN A 58 18.62 43.91 27.11
N MET A 59 19.40 43.24 26.24
CA MET A 59 19.30 41.79 26.02
C MET A 59 19.70 40.98 27.27
N PHE A 60 20.72 41.44 28.01
CA PHE A 60 21.16 40.79 29.25
C PHE A 60 20.31 41.15 30.48
N ARG A 61 19.45 42.18 30.40
CA ARG A 61 18.60 42.66 31.50
C ARG A 61 17.20 42.04 31.56
N SER A 62 16.82 41.19 30.61
CA SER A 62 15.52 40.46 30.65
C SER A 62 14.29 41.40 30.77
N ASP A 63 14.31 42.55 30.11
CA ASP A 63 13.32 43.61 30.32
C ASP A 63 12.03 43.47 29.45
N ALA A 64 11.79 42.29 28.89
CA ALA A 64 10.55 41.97 28.17
C ALA A 64 10.28 40.45 28.12
N PRO A 65 9.89 39.81 29.23
CA PRO A 65 9.50 38.41 29.20
C PRO A 65 8.12 38.25 28.55
N ASN A 66 8.06 37.55 27.41
CA ASN A 66 6.82 37.27 26.71
C ASN A 66 6.40 35.82 27.00
N TYR A 67 5.39 35.63 27.85
CA TYR A 67 4.82 34.32 28.17
C TYR A 67 3.46 34.18 27.50
N SER A 68 3.33 33.22 26.58
CA SER A 68 2.03 32.86 26.00
C SER A 68 1.60 31.50 26.52
N VAL A 69 0.35 31.44 26.99
CA VAL A 69 -0.32 30.20 27.36
C VAL A 69 -1.52 30.08 26.43
N GLY A 70 -1.49 29.09 25.54
CA GLY A 70 -2.57 28.81 24.61
C GLY A 70 -3.35 27.58 25.03
N VAL A 71 -4.68 27.69 25.10
CA VAL A 71 -5.57 26.53 25.28
C VAL A 71 -6.43 26.42 24.03
N THR A 72 -6.25 25.35 23.26
CA THR A 72 -7.07 25.07 22.08
C THR A 72 -8.14 24.05 22.44
N ILE A 73 -9.39 24.49 22.48
CA ILE A 73 -10.55 23.62 22.72
C ILE A 73 -11.24 23.41 21.38
N SER A 74 -11.11 22.22 20.82
CA SER A 74 -11.83 21.82 19.60
C SER A 74 -13.08 21.02 19.99
N PHE A 75 -14.26 21.55 19.68
CA PHE A 75 -15.53 20.86 19.89
C PHE A 75 -16.28 20.74 18.56
N PRO A 76 -16.25 19.56 17.90
CA PRO A 76 -16.91 19.39 16.62
C PRO A 76 -18.43 19.28 16.81
N ILE A 77 -19.16 20.33 16.44
CA ILE A 77 -20.61 20.47 16.63
C ILE A 77 -21.42 19.44 15.79
N ARG A 78 -20.86 18.96 14.67
CA ARG A 78 -21.53 18.02 13.77
C ARG A 78 -20.62 16.82 13.46
N ASN A 79 -20.95 15.68 14.06
CA ASN A 79 -20.22 14.43 13.90
C ASN A 79 -20.52 13.70 12.56
N ARG A 80 -20.49 14.43 11.44
CA ARG A 80 -20.77 13.86 10.11
C ARG A 80 -19.65 12.95 9.62
N THR A 81 -18.40 13.33 9.89
CA THR A 81 -17.22 12.56 9.51
C THR A 81 -17.14 11.23 10.24
N ALA A 82 -17.37 11.16 11.56
CA ALA A 82 -17.31 9.87 12.25
C ALA A 82 -18.48 8.96 11.85
N LYS A 83 -19.67 9.49 11.54
CA LYS A 83 -20.77 8.69 10.97
C LYS A 83 -20.41 8.10 9.59
N ALA A 84 -19.77 8.88 8.73
CA ALA A 84 -19.29 8.39 7.44
C ALA A 84 -18.19 7.33 7.60
N ASN A 85 -17.27 7.52 8.54
CA ASN A 85 -16.23 6.54 8.85
C ASN A 85 -16.80 5.24 9.41
N LEU A 86 -17.83 5.32 10.27
CA LEU A 86 -18.54 4.15 10.78
C LEU A 86 -19.22 3.38 9.63
N ALA A 87 -19.97 4.07 8.77
CA ALA A 87 -20.60 3.44 7.62
C ALA A 87 -19.57 2.80 6.66
N GLY A 88 -18.42 3.45 6.46
CA GLY A 88 -17.31 2.89 5.68
C GLY A 88 -16.72 1.63 6.33
N ALA A 89 -16.55 1.63 7.66
CA ALA A 89 -16.06 0.48 8.41
C ALA A 89 -17.05 -0.70 8.37
N GLU A 90 -18.36 -0.45 8.46
CA GLU A 90 -19.40 -1.47 8.32
C GLU A 90 -19.41 -2.11 6.92
N ILE A 91 -19.26 -1.30 5.86
CA ILE A 91 -19.13 -1.81 4.49
C ILE A 91 -17.87 -2.67 4.35
N GLN A 92 -16.74 -2.21 4.89
CA GLN A 92 -15.48 -2.96 4.86
C GLN A 92 -15.59 -4.28 5.62
N GLN A 93 -16.26 -4.29 6.78
CA GLN A 93 -16.55 -5.50 7.54
C GLN A 93 -17.37 -6.50 6.71
N ASN A 94 -18.48 -6.05 6.11
CA ASN A 94 -19.32 -6.90 5.27
C ASN A 94 -18.56 -7.47 4.06
N GLN A 95 -17.66 -6.67 3.48
CA GLN A 95 -16.81 -7.11 2.37
C GLN A 95 -15.82 -8.19 2.82
N LEU A 96 -15.17 -8.03 3.98
CA LEU A 96 -14.27 -9.03 4.56
C LEU A 96 -15.01 -10.32 4.92
N GLU A 97 -16.22 -10.23 5.46
CA GLU A 97 -17.05 -11.40 5.77
C GLU A 97 -17.43 -12.16 4.48
N THR A 98 -17.82 -11.43 3.43
CA THR A 98 -18.13 -12.03 2.13
C THR A 98 -16.89 -12.67 1.49
N GLN A 99 -15.73 -12.02 1.59
CA GLN A 99 -14.46 -12.58 1.11
C GLN A 99 -14.08 -13.85 1.87
N THR A 100 -14.29 -13.87 3.19
CA THR A 100 -14.05 -15.04 4.04
C THR A 100 -14.93 -16.21 3.61
N ARG A 101 -16.24 -15.98 3.45
CA ARG A 101 -17.18 -17.01 2.97
C ARG A 101 -16.81 -17.54 1.58
N SER A 102 -16.38 -16.65 0.67
CA SER A 102 -15.92 -17.05 -0.68
C SER A 102 -14.67 -17.93 -0.61
N GLN A 103 -13.73 -17.59 0.28
CA GLN A 103 -12.53 -18.38 0.51
C GLN A 103 -12.85 -19.76 1.09
N GLU A 104 -13.76 -19.83 2.07
CA GLU A 104 -14.25 -21.10 2.63
C GLU A 104 -14.87 -22.00 1.56
N GLN A 105 -15.74 -21.43 0.71
CA GLN A 105 -16.37 -22.17 -0.38
C GLN A 105 -15.35 -22.68 -1.39
N THR A 106 -14.33 -21.88 -1.71
CA THR A 106 -13.22 -22.27 -2.58
C THR A 106 -12.48 -23.49 -2.01
N VAL A 107 -12.13 -23.45 -0.72
CA VAL A 107 -11.46 -24.56 -0.04
C VAL A 107 -12.32 -25.83 -0.06
N ILE A 108 -13.63 -25.72 0.19
CA ILE A 108 -14.55 -26.88 0.14
C ILE A 108 -14.55 -27.52 -1.25
N VAL A 109 -14.58 -26.71 -2.31
CA VAL A 109 -14.55 -27.23 -3.69
C VAL A 109 -13.20 -27.86 -4.00
N GLU A 110 -12.10 -27.25 -3.60
CA GLU A 110 -10.77 -27.82 -3.79
C GLU A 110 -10.62 -29.19 -3.12
N VAL A 111 -11.09 -29.34 -1.88
CA VAL A 111 -11.03 -30.63 -1.16
C VAL A 111 -11.88 -31.68 -1.88
N ARG A 112 -13.12 -31.33 -2.27
CA ARG A 112 -14.01 -32.26 -3.00
C ARG A 112 -13.38 -32.72 -4.31
N ASN A 113 -12.81 -31.79 -5.08
CA ASN A 113 -12.14 -32.09 -6.33
C ASN A 113 -10.92 -33.00 -6.11
N ALA A 114 -10.13 -32.75 -5.06
CA ALA A 114 -8.98 -33.59 -4.74
C ALA A 114 -9.39 -35.03 -4.36
N VAL A 115 -10.43 -35.20 -3.55
CA VAL A 115 -10.98 -36.52 -3.21
C VAL A 115 -11.49 -37.24 -4.46
N GLN A 116 -12.25 -36.55 -5.30
CA GLN A 116 -12.75 -37.11 -6.55
C GLN A 116 -11.63 -37.49 -7.52
N ALA A 117 -10.56 -36.69 -7.58
CA ALA A 117 -9.38 -36.98 -8.40
C ALA A 117 -8.65 -38.25 -7.92
N VAL A 118 -8.50 -38.45 -6.62
CA VAL A 118 -7.91 -39.68 -6.05
C VAL A 118 -8.74 -40.90 -6.43
N GLU A 119 -10.06 -40.85 -6.27
CA GLU A 119 -10.92 -41.99 -6.61
C GLU A 119 -10.92 -42.27 -8.12
N THR A 120 -10.98 -41.23 -8.95
CA THR A 120 -10.93 -41.36 -10.41
C THR A 120 -9.61 -41.98 -10.87
N THR A 121 -8.48 -41.47 -10.37
CA THR A 121 -7.15 -41.98 -10.74
C THR A 121 -6.93 -43.41 -10.25
N ARG A 122 -7.46 -43.77 -9.07
CA ARG A 122 -7.48 -45.15 -8.58
C ARG A 122 -8.17 -46.08 -9.57
N GLN A 123 -9.33 -45.68 -10.08
CA GLN A 123 -10.07 -46.51 -11.03
C GLN A 123 -9.36 -46.61 -12.39
N VAL A 124 -8.67 -45.55 -12.82
CA VAL A 124 -7.82 -45.57 -14.01
C VAL A 124 -6.66 -46.55 -13.85
N VAL A 125 -6.02 -46.62 -12.67
CA VAL A 125 -4.97 -47.62 -12.38
C VAL A 125 -5.53 -49.03 -12.52
N LEU A 126 -6.67 -49.33 -11.90
CA LEU A 126 -7.31 -50.65 -11.98
C LEU A 126 -7.67 -51.03 -13.43
N THR A 127 -8.18 -50.08 -14.21
CA THR A 127 -8.53 -50.29 -15.62
C THR A 127 -7.28 -50.52 -16.48
N SER A 128 -6.23 -49.74 -16.23
CA SER A 128 -4.96 -49.83 -16.96
C SER A 128 -4.23 -51.14 -16.66
N ARG A 129 -4.28 -51.63 -15.42
CA ARG A 129 -3.76 -52.94 -15.03
C ARG A 129 -4.47 -54.07 -15.76
N ARG A 130 -5.81 -54.05 -15.80
CA ARG A 130 -6.60 -55.03 -16.58
C ARG A 130 -6.28 -54.97 -18.07
N ALA A 131 -6.05 -53.77 -18.62
CA ALA A 131 -5.66 -53.60 -20.01
C ALA A 131 -4.26 -54.19 -20.29
N ARG A 132 -3.29 -54.03 -19.37
CA ARG A 132 -1.98 -54.70 -19.46
C ARG A 132 -2.13 -56.22 -19.45
N GLU A 133 -2.89 -56.75 -18.49
CA GLU A 133 -3.13 -58.20 -18.39
C GLU A 133 -3.78 -58.76 -19.67
N ASN A 134 -4.77 -58.06 -20.23
CA ASN A 134 -5.38 -58.45 -21.50
C ASN A 134 -4.37 -58.44 -22.66
N ALA A 135 -3.54 -57.39 -22.76
CA ALA A 135 -2.50 -57.30 -23.79
C ALA A 135 -1.46 -58.42 -23.65
N GLU A 136 -1.15 -58.84 -22.42
CA GLU A 136 -0.25 -59.96 -22.14
C GLU A 136 -0.84 -61.30 -22.61
N ILE A 137 -2.12 -61.56 -22.32
CA ILE A 137 -2.83 -62.73 -22.82
C ILE A 137 -2.88 -62.74 -24.36
N GLN A 138 -3.13 -61.60 -24.99
CA GLN A 138 -3.15 -61.50 -26.46
C GLN A 138 -1.77 -61.78 -27.07
N LEU A 139 -0.70 -61.27 -26.46
CA LEU A 139 0.66 -61.58 -26.89
C LEU A 139 0.98 -63.07 -26.74
N GLU A 140 0.58 -63.70 -25.64
CA GLU A 140 0.77 -65.13 -25.44
C GLU A 140 0.01 -65.96 -26.49
N GLY A 141 -1.24 -65.58 -26.80
CA GLY A 141 -2.02 -66.22 -27.86
C GLY A 141 -1.35 -66.08 -29.24
N GLU A 142 -0.85 -64.90 -29.57
CA GLU A 142 -0.14 -64.65 -30.82
C GLU A 142 1.17 -65.44 -30.91
N ARG A 143 1.92 -65.55 -29.81
CA ARG A 143 3.14 -66.37 -29.74
C ARG A 143 2.85 -67.84 -30.04
N LYS A 144 1.79 -68.41 -29.44
CA LYS A 144 1.37 -69.79 -29.72
C LYS A 144 0.96 -69.98 -31.18
N LEU A 145 0.26 -69.01 -31.77
CA LEU A 145 -0.09 -69.06 -33.21
C LEU A 145 1.14 -68.96 -34.11
N TYR A 146 2.13 -68.14 -33.74
CA TYR A 146 3.40 -68.01 -34.45
C TYR A 146 4.20 -69.31 -34.41
N GLU A 147 4.32 -69.95 -33.25
CA GLU A 147 4.95 -71.27 -33.07
C GLU A 147 4.25 -72.36 -33.90
N ALA A 148 2.92 -72.27 -34.05
CA ALA A 148 2.13 -73.17 -34.89
C ALA A 148 2.16 -72.80 -36.39
N GLY A 149 2.92 -71.77 -36.81
CA GLY A 149 3.02 -71.30 -38.19
C GLY A 149 1.76 -70.62 -38.74
N ARG A 150 0.83 -70.20 -37.86
CA ARG A 150 -0.45 -69.54 -38.20
C ARG A 150 -0.45 -68.02 -37.99
N SER A 151 0.68 -67.45 -37.58
CA SER A 151 0.87 -66.01 -37.41
C SER A 151 2.12 -65.52 -38.16
N THR A 152 2.35 -64.21 -38.17
CA THR A 152 3.48 -63.56 -38.82
C THR A 152 4.31 -62.79 -37.81
N THR A 153 5.61 -62.58 -38.10
CA THR A 153 6.51 -61.76 -37.26
C THR A 153 5.98 -60.34 -37.06
N PHE A 154 5.30 -59.78 -38.07
CA PHE A 154 4.68 -58.46 -37.97
C PHE A 154 3.62 -58.40 -36.87
N LEU A 155 2.69 -59.36 -36.83
CA LEU A 155 1.64 -59.43 -35.81
C LEU A 155 2.24 -59.60 -34.42
N LEU A 156 3.27 -60.43 -34.27
CA LEU A 156 3.97 -60.61 -33.00
C LEU A 156 4.52 -59.28 -32.45
N ILE A 157 5.26 -58.52 -33.29
CA ILE A 157 5.82 -57.22 -32.91
C ILE A 157 4.70 -56.21 -32.61
N GLU A 158 3.58 -56.25 -33.34
CA GLU A 158 2.42 -55.41 -33.06
C GLU A 158 1.86 -55.68 -31.65
N ARG A 159 1.72 -56.96 -31.25
CA ARG A 159 1.27 -57.33 -29.90
C ARG A 159 2.28 -56.93 -28.82
N GLU A 160 3.58 -57.10 -29.06
CA GLU A 160 4.63 -56.66 -28.14
C GLU A 160 4.61 -55.13 -27.93
N ASN A 161 4.40 -54.37 -29.00
CA ASN A 161 4.22 -52.93 -28.94
C ASN A 161 2.93 -52.55 -28.19
N ALA A 162 1.83 -53.29 -28.38
CA ALA A 162 0.60 -53.07 -27.64
C ALA A 162 0.77 -53.30 -26.12
N LEU A 163 1.44 -54.39 -25.72
CA LEU A 163 1.78 -54.67 -24.32
C LEU A 163 2.69 -53.58 -23.73
N THR A 164 3.71 -53.16 -24.48
CA THR A 164 4.62 -52.08 -24.05
C THR A 164 3.88 -50.76 -23.85
N ARG A 165 2.95 -50.41 -24.73
CA ARG A 165 2.08 -49.24 -24.56
C ARG A 165 1.19 -49.36 -23.32
N ALA A 166 0.56 -50.52 -23.12
CA ALA A 166 -0.28 -50.76 -21.95
C ALA A 166 0.50 -50.64 -20.63
N ARG A 167 1.73 -51.18 -20.56
CA ARG A 167 2.64 -51.03 -19.41
C ARG A 167 2.96 -49.57 -19.13
N ASN A 168 3.29 -48.79 -20.16
CA ASN A 168 3.55 -47.35 -20.00
C ASN A 168 2.33 -46.58 -19.49
N ILE A 169 1.13 -46.96 -19.93
CA ILE A 169 -0.13 -46.35 -19.46
C ILE A 169 -0.37 -46.69 -17.98
N GLU A 170 -0.15 -47.95 -17.56
CA GLU A 170 -0.27 -48.35 -16.15
C GLU A 170 0.69 -47.54 -15.24
N ILE A 171 1.97 -47.44 -15.60
CA ILE A 171 2.96 -46.67 -14.82
C ILE A 171 2.57 -45.19 -14.70
N ARG A 172 2.08 -44.59 -15.79
CA ARG A 172 1.58 -43.21 -15.78
C ARG A 172 0.33 -43.07 -14.90
N ALA A 173 -0.58 -44.04 -14.95
CA ALA A 173 -1.77 -44.06 -14.10
C ALA A 173 -1.39 -44.13 -12.61
N GLU A 174 -0.44 -44.98 -12.24
CA GLU A 174 0.06 -45.09 -10.86
C GLU A 174 0.74 -43.79 -10.41
N THR A 175 1.54 -43.18 -11.27
CA THR A 175 2.16 -41.86 -11.01
C THR A 175 1.10 -40.77 -10.79
N ASN A 176 0.05 -40.75 -11.61
CA ASN A 176 -1.04 -39.79 -11.49
C ASN A 176 -1.86 -40.00 -10.21
N TYR A 177 -2.09 -41.26 -9.82
CA TYR A 177 -2.73 -41.58 -8.54
C TYR A 177 -1.90 -41.07 -7.36
N ASN A 178 -0.58 -41.30 -7.35
CA ASN A 178 0.30 -40.81 -6.29
C ASN A 178 0.31 -39.28 -6.22
N LYS A 179 0.28 -38.59 -7.36
CA LYS A 179 0.12 -37.13 -7.41
C LYS A 179 -1.21 -36.66 -6.82
N ALA A 180 -2.31 -37.30 -7.19
CA ALA A 180 -3.63 -36.96 -6.64
C ALA A 180 -3.68 -37.14 -5.12
N VAL A 181 -3.03 -38.18 -4.58
CA VAL A 181 -2.92 -38.40 -3.13
C VAL A 181 -2.12 -37.28 -2.47
N ALA A 182 -0.99 -36.88 -3.06
CA ALA A 182 -0.19 -35.75 -2.55
C ALA A 182 -0.95 -34.42 -2.61
N ASP A 183 -1.73 -34.19 -3.67
CA ASP A 183 -2.58 -33.00 -3.80
C ASP A 183 -3.70 -32.97 -2.75
N LEU A 184 -4.32 -34.11 -2.44
CA LEU A 184 -5.30 -34.22 -1.37
C LEU A 184 -4.70 -33.87 0.00
N GLN A 185 -3.49 -34.35 0.28
CA GLN A 185 -2.76 -33.98 1.51
C GLN A 185 -2.47 -32.48 1.56
N ARG A 186 -2.10 -31.89 0.42
CA ARG A 186 -1.82 -30.44 0.29
C ARG A 186 -3.05 -29.60 0.61
N VAL A 187 -4.19 -29.89 0.01
CA VAL A 187 -5.42 -29.11 0.18
C VAL A 187 -5.99 -29.26 1.60
N THR A 188 -5.87 -30.44 2.20
CA THR A 188 -6.31 -30.65 3.59
C THR A 188 -5.39 -29.99 4.63
N SER A 189 -4.35 -29.26 4.20
CA SER A 189 -3.31 -28.65 5.06
C SER A 189 -2.62 -29.64 6.01
N THR A 190 -2.82 -30.94 5.77
CA THR A 190 -2.11 -31.99 6.50
C THR A 190 -0.67 -32.09 6.04
N THR A 191 -0.29 -31.55 4.87
CA THR A 191 1.11 -31.55 4.41
C THR A 191 2.05 -30.79 5.34
N LEU A 192 1.67 -29.63 5.88
CA LEU A 192 2.54 -28.87 6.78
C LEU A 192 2.65 -29.56 8.16
N GLN A 193 1.57 -30.12 8.68
CA GLN A 193 1.60 -30.89 9.93
C GLN A 193 2.31 -32.25 9.77
N ALA A 194 2.10 -32.97 8.66
CA ALA A 194 2.74 -34.26 8.36
C ALA A 194 4.24 -34.13 8.11
N HIS A 195 4.69 -32.98 7.58
CA HIS A 195 6.11 -32.66 7.42
C HIS A 195 6.67 -31.78 8.55
N ASN A 196 5.93 -31.59 9.66
CA ASN A 196 6.35 -30.80 10.83
C ASN A 196 6.86 -29.37 10.51
N ILE A 197 6.28 -28.70 9.51
CA ILE A 197 6.65 -27.33 9.13
C ILE A 197 5.73 -26.36 9.87
N VAL A 198 6.25 -25.74 10.93
CA VAL A 198 5.57 -24.66 11.66
C VAL A 198 5.78 -23.35 10.92
N VAL A 199 4.71 -22.80 10.35
CA VAL A 199 4.73 -21.43 9.79
C VAL A 199 4.65 -20.47 10.97
N ALA A 200 5.79 -19.89 11.37
CA ALA A 200 5.80 -18.81 12.34
C ALA A 200 5.09 -17.60 11.73
N SER A 201 3.91 -17.25 12.26
CA SER A 201 3.23 -16.01 11.91
C SER A 201 4.01 -14.85 12.54
N PRO A 202 4.51 -13.87 11.75
CA PRO A 202 5.24 -12.72 12.27
C PRO A 202 4.34 -11.70 13.01
N ALA A 203 3.07 -12.02 13.28
CA ALA A 203 2.09 -11.07 13.81
C ALA A 203 1.86 -11.13 15.33
N ASN A 204 2.53 -12.04 16.05
CA ASN A 204 2.33 -12.21 17.51
C ASN A 204 3.44 -11.61 18.39
N ASP A 205 4.31 -10.78 17.82
CA ASP A 205 5.36 -10.09 18.55
C ASP A 205 5.07 -8.59 18.60
N LYS A 206 4.03 -8.20 19.35
CA LYS A 206 3.82 -6.85 19.93
C LYS A 206 2.94 -6.91 21.18
#